data_AF-A0AAD8E685-F1
#
_entry.id   AF-A0AAD8E685-F1
#
_cell.length_a   1.000
_cell.length_b   1.000
_cell.length_c   1.000
_cell.angle_alpha   90.00
_cell.angle_beta   90.00
_cell.angle_gamma   90.00
#
_symmetry.space_group_name_H-M   'P 1'
#
loop_
_entity.id
_entity.type
_entity.pdbx_description
1 polymer ?
#
loop_
_entity_poly.entity_id
_entity_poly.type
_entity_poly.pdbx_seq_one_letter_code
_entity_poly.pdbx_strand_id
1 'polypeptide(L)'
;MVAVSGSKLTKRLRKNAFDAILRQEMAWFDNETNDLDSLLFILRVDAVNTRSASGARLTSITQGVCVMLVTAALSVYYNWKLGLSIMFFLPFILMGFIYQNHNVIEHTFFEGLELLKTKLV
;
A
#
# COMPACT_ATOMS: atom_id res chain seq x y z
N MET A 1 7.63 -16.16 0.18
CA MET A 1 8.94 -15.89 -0.48
C MET A 1 9.15 -14.40 -0.76
N VAL A 2 8.21 -13.68 -1.39
CA VAL A 2 8.29 -12.22 -1.64
C VAL A 2 8.56 -11.41 -0.36
N ALA A 3 7.93 -11.76 0.76
CA ALA A 3 8.15 -11.11 2.05
C ALA A 3 9.60 -11.25 2.60
N VAL A 4 10.31 -12.33 2.25
CA VAL A 4 11.70 -12.56 2.69
C VAL A 4 12.67 -11.71 1.86
N SER A 5 12.41 -11.56 0.57
CA SER A 5 13.17 -10.65 -0.29
C SER A 5 12.93 -9.18 0.10
N GLY A 6 11.68 -8.82 0.42
CA GLY A 6 11.34 -7.50 0.94
C GLY A 6 12.01 -7.18 2.27
N SER A 7 12.06 -8.14 3.21
CA SER A 7 12.73 -7.93 4.50
C SER A 7 14.25 -7.74 4.37
N LYS A 8 14.89 -8.45 3.42
CA LYS A 8 16.31 -8.24 3.06
C LYS A 8 16.54 -6.86 2.45
N LEU A 9 15.66 -6.40 1.56
CA LEU A 9 15.75 -5.06 0.97
C LEU A 9 15.61 -3.96 2.04
N THR A 10 14.60 -4.05 2.92
CA THR A 10 14.41 -3.12 4.04
C THR A 10 15.64 -3.11 4.97
N LYS A 11 16.26 -4.28 5.22
CA LYS A 11 17.49 -4.35 6.04
C LYS A 11 18.67 -3.63 5.39
N ARG A 12 18.83 -3.71 4.07
CA ARG A 12 19.86 -2.97 3.33
C ARG A 12 19.61 -1.47 3.34
N LEU A 13 18.36 -1.04 3.10
CA LEU A 13 17.98 0.37 3.16
C LEU A 13 18.25 0.97 4.54
N ARG A 14 17.88 0.27 5.62
CA ARG A 14 18.18 0.69 6.99
C ARG A 14 19.67 0.83 7.26
N LYS A 15 20.46 -0.14 6.82
CA LYS A 15 21.92 -0.10 6.99
C LYS A 15 22.53 1.11 6.27
N ASN A 16 22.11 1.36 5.03
CA ASN A 16 22.63 2.48 4.24
C ASN A 16 22.18 3.83 4.78
N ALA A 17 20.93 3.96 5.22
CA ALA A 17 20.42 5.20 5.83
C ALA A 17 21.14 5.50 7.15
N PHE A 18 21.36 4.49 8.00
CA PHE A 18 22.11 4.67 9.24
C PHE A 18 23.59 5.01 8.99
N ASP A 19 24.23 4.39 7.98
CA ASP A 19 25.60 4.74 7.59
C ASP A 19 25.71 6.18 7.06
N ALA A 20 24.70 6.67 6.33
CA ALA A 20 24.64 8.05 5.86
C ALA A 20 24.49 9.05 7.02
N ILE A 21 23.65 8.74 8.01
CA ILE A 21 23.47 9.56 9.21
C ILE A 21 24.78 9.66 9.99
N LEU A 22 25.50 8.55 10.18
CA LEU A 22 26.77 8.53 10.93
C LEU A 22 27.92 9.30 10.27
N ARG A 23 27.82 9.60 8.97
CA ARG A 23 28.83 10.36 8.21
C ARG A 23 28.63 11.88 8.30
N GLN A 24 27.56 12.33 8.94
CA GLN A 24 27.19 13.73 9.02
C GLN A 24 28.02 14.47 10.10
N GLU A 25 28.28 15.76 9.89
CA GLU A 25 29.09 16.58 10.80
C GLU A 25 28.38 16.85 12.14
N MET A 26 29.15 17.03 13.22
CA MET A 26 28.61 17.22 14.58
C MET A 26 27.66 18.43 14.70
N ALA A 27 27.93 19.50 13.96
CA ALA A 27 27.10 20.70 13.91
C ALA A 27 25.70 20.47 13.29
N TRP A 28 25.51 19.39 12.52
CA TRP A 28 24.23 19.04 11.93
C TRP A 28 23.25 18.45 12.96
N PHE A 29 23.78 17.77 13.98
CA PHE A 29 23.00 17.17 15.08
C PHE A 29 22.59 18.17 16.15
N ASP A 30 23.17 19.38 16.14
CA ASP A 30 22.90 20.44 17.14
C ASP A 30 21.62 21.23 16.84
N ASN A 31 20.98 20.95 15.70
CA ASN A 31 19.71 21.55 15.31
C ASN A 31 18.56 20.72 15.92
N GLU A 32 17.64 21.35 16.67
CA GLU A 32 16.46 20.69 17.30
C GLU A 32 15.62 19.85 16.33
N THR A 33 15.69 20.16 15.02
CA THR A 33 15.00 19.39 13.98
C THR A 33 15.67 18.05 13.64
N ASN A 34 16.96 17.88 13.94
CA ASN A 34 17.78 16.70 13.67
C ASN A 34 18.09 15.88 14.92
N ASP A 35 17.27 16.03 15.97
CA ASP A 35 17.38 15.24 17.18
C ASP A 35 17.39 13.75 16.87
N LEU A 36 18.25 13.03 17.60
CA LEU A 36 18.54 11.61 17.36
C LEU A 36 17.26 10.75 17.44
N ASP A 37 16.33 11.12 18.31
CA ASP A 37 15.03 10.45 18.48
C ASP A 37 14.07 10.71 17.31
N SER A 38 14.05 11.93 16.77
CA SER A 38 13.27 12.29 15.58
C SER A 38 13.77 11.52 14.36
N LEU A 39 15.09 11.45 14.20
CA LEU A 39 15.74 10.74 13.09
C LEU A 39 15.53 9.22 13.18
N LEU A 40 15.62 8.65 14.38
CA LEU A 40 15.29 7.25 14.64
C LEU A 40 13.80 6.96 14.38
N PHE A 41 12.92 7.87 14.74
CA PHE A 41 11.48 7.74 14.49
C PHE A 41 11.18 7.74 12.99
N ILE A 42 11.71 8.71 12.24
CA ILE A 42 11.56 8.77 10.77
C ILE A 42 12.13 7.51 10.13
N LEU A 43 13.33 7.07 10.51
CA LEU A 43 13.93 5.84 9.98
C LEU A 43 13.12 4.58 10.30
N ARG A 44 12.48 4.53 11.48
CA ARG A 44 11.58 3.43 11.87
C ARG A 44 10.29 3.46 11.04
N VAL A 45 9.65 4.62 10.94
CA VAL A 45 8.38 4.83 10.22
C VAL A 45 8.56 4.59 8.73
N ASP A 46 9.57 5.18 8.09
CA ASP A 46 9.85 4.99 6.67
C ASP A 46 10.16 3.54 6.33
N ALA A 47 10.86 2.83 7.20
CA ALA A 47 11.14 1.42 6.99
C ALA A 47 9.90 0.52 7.16
N VAL A 48 8.97 0.87 8.03
CA VAL A 48 7.69 0.15 8.17
C VAL A 48 6.80 0.46 6.96
N ASN A 49 6.72 1.72 6.56
CA ASN A 49 5.93 2.15 5.42
C ASN A 49 6.42 1.51 4.11
N THR A 50 7.74 1.52 3.86
CA THR A 50 8.34 0.88 2.68
C THR A 50 8.17 -0.65 2.69
N ARG A 51 8.24 -1.30 3.85
CA ARG A 51 8.02 -2.75 3.95
C ARG A 51 6.56 -3.13 3.69
N SER A 52 5.61 -2.40 4.26
CA SER A 52 4.18 -2.62 4.03
C SER A 52 3.81 -2.32 2.59
N ALA A 53 4.41 -1.26 2.03
CA ALA A 53 4.28 -0.86 0.64
C ALA A 53 4.73 -1.94 -0.35
N SER A 54 5.95 -2.46 -0.17
CA SER A 54 6.50 -3.44 -1.10
C SER A 54 5.96 -4.85 -0.85
N GLY A 55 5.77 -5.24 0.41
CA GLY A 55 5.37 -6.61 0.75
C GLY A 55 3.92 -6.91 0.40
N ALA A 56 2.98 -6.09 0.89
CA ALA A 56 1.55 -6.36 0.74
C ALA A 56 1.08 -6.08 -0.70
N ARG A 57 1.44 -4.92 -1.26
CA ARG A 57 0.94 -4.51 -2.58
C ARG A 57 1.47 -5.41 -3.71
N LEU A 58 2.76 -5.76 -3.69
CA LEU A 58 3.32 -6.66 -4.71
C LEU A 58 2.70 -8.06 -4.61
N THR A 59 2.41 -8.54 -3.40
CA THR A 59 1.74 -9.83 -3.21
C THR A 59 0.33 -9.80 -3.76
N SER A 60 -0.45 -8.76 -3.46
CA SER A 60 -1.82 -8.60 -3.97
C SER A 60 -1.88 -8.51 -5.50
N ILE A 61 -0.98 -7.76 -6.13
CA ILE A 61 -0.91 -7.65 -7.59
C ILE A 61 -0.55 -9.01 -8.20
N THR A 62 0.48 -9.68 -7.68
CA THR A 62 0.91 -10.98 -8.19
C THR A 62 -0.19 -12.04 -8.03
N GLN A 63 -0.85 -12.05 -6.88
CA GLN A 63 -1.98 -12.94 -6.63
C GLN A 63 -3.13 -12.67 -7.61
N GLY A 64 -3.48 -11.40 -7.84
CA GLY A 64 -4.51 -11.03 -8.81
C GLY A 64 -4.19 -11.55 -10.21
N VAL A 65 -2.96 -11.38 -10.69
CA VAL A 65 -2.51 -11.88 -11.99
C VAL A 65 -2.58 -13.40 -12.05
N CYS A 66 -2.08 -14.11 -11.03
CA CYS A 66 -2.12 -15.57 -10.99
C CYS A 66 -3.56 -16.10 -11.02
N VAL A 67 -4.45 -15.51 -10.21
CA VAL A 67 -5.87 -15.91 -10.17
C VAL A 67 -6.53 -15.65 -11.52
N MET A 68 -6.32 -14.48 -12.12
CA MET A 68 -6.87 -14.17 -13.45
C MET A 68 -6.42 -15.20 -14.51
N LEU A 69 -5.14 -15.56 -14.53
CA LEU A 69 -4.60 -16.53 -15.48
C LEU A 69 -5.17 -17.93 -15.27
N VAL A 70 -5.21 -18.40 -14.02
CA VAL A 70 -5.74 -19.73 -13.67
C VAL A 70 -7.23 -19.81 -14.00
N THR A 71 -8.02 -18.81 -13.62
CA THR A 71 -9.45 -18.77 -13.90
C THR A 71 -9.72 -18.68 -15.40
N ALA A 72 -8.95 -17.88 -16.15
CA ALA A 72 -9.07 -17.80 -17.61
C ALA A 72 -8.76 -19.15 -18.28
N ALA A 73 -7.66 -19.80 -17.89
CA ALA A 73 -7.28 -21.11 -18.43
C ALA A 73 -8.33 -22.19 -18.11
N LEU A 74 -8.81 -22.23 -16.86
CA LEU A 74 -9.82 -23.19 -16.41
C LEU A 74 -11.16 -22.96 -17.14
N SER A 75 -11.53 -21.71 -17.35
CA SER A 75 -12.76 -21.32 -18.03
C SER A 75 -12.78 -21.72 -19.51
N VAL A 76 -11.63 -21.62 -20.18
CA VAL A 76 -11.50 -22.05 -21.58
C VAL A 76 -11.48 -23.57 -21.69
N TYR A 77 -10.90 -24.26 -20.71
CA TYR A 77 -10.83 -25.73 -20.68
C TYR A 77 -12.20 -26.40 -20.54
N TYR A 78 -13.08 -25.90 -19.67
CA TYR A 78 -14.38 -26.54 -19.44
C TYR A 78 -15.40 -26.23 -20.54
N ASN A 79 -15.71 -24.96 -20.77
CA ASN A 79 -16.69 -24.53 -21.78
C ASN A 79 -16.47 -23.05 -22.11
N TRP A 80 -15.85 -22.78 -23.26
CA TRP A 80 -15.53 -21.43 -23.70
C TRP A 80 -16.74 -20.48 -23.77
N LYS A 81 -17.95 -21.01 -24.05
CA LYS A 81 -19.20 -20.23 -24.08
C LYS A 81 -19.67 -19.75 -22.71
N LEU A 82 -19.54 -20.58 -21.65
CA LEU A 82 -19.94 -20.20 -20.30
C LEU A 82 -18.94 -19.21 -19.68
N GLY A 83 -17.66 -19.36 -20.02
CA GLY A 83 -16.59 -18.49 -19.58
C GLY A 83 -16.74 -17.03 -20.00
N LEU A 84 -17.00 -16.82 -21.29
CA LEU A 84 -17.21 -15.50 -21.86
C LEU A 84 -18.39 -14.75 -21.21
N SER A 85 -19.45 -15.47 -20.85
CA SER A 85 -20.61 -14.89 -20.17
C SER A 85 -20.24 -14.33 -18.79
N ILE A 86 -19.58 -15.14 -17.96
CA ILE A 86 -19.17 -14.74 -16.60
C ILE A 86 -18.16 -13.59 -16.65
N MET A 87 -17.24 -13.60 -17.62
CA MET A 87 -16.27 -12.53 -17.82
C MET A 87 -16.93 -11.19 -18.19
N PHE A 88 -18.13 -11.20 -18.76
CA PHE A 88 -18.91 -10.00 -19.06
C PHE A 88 -19.69 -9.46 -17.85
N PHE A 89 -20.20 -10.34 -16.99
CA PHE A 89 -20.93 -9.95 -15.78
C PHE A 89 -20.01 -9.42 -14.67
N LEU A 90 -18.80 -9.96 -14.52
CA LEU A 90 -17.82 -9.52 -13.53
C LEU A 90 -17.46 -8.01 -13.57
N PRO A 91 -17.10 -7.41 -14.72
CA PRO A 91 -16.77 -5.98 -14.79
C PRO A 91 -17.99 -5.09 -14.51
N PHE A 92 -19.21 -5.55 -14.84
CA PHE A 92 -20.44 -4.81 -14.56
C PHE A 92 -20.70 -4.70 -13.06
N ILE A 93 -20.53 -5.80 -12.32
CA ILE A 93 -20.66 -5.83 -10.85
C ILE A 93 -19.57 -4.98 -10.20
N LEU A 94 -18.32 -5.07 -10.68
CA LEU A 94 -17.20 -4.27 -10.17
C LEU A 94 -17.43 -2.77 -10.38
N MET A 95 -17.94 -2.34 -11.54
CA MET A 95 -18.29 -0.93 -11.76
C MET A 95 -19.32 -0.43 -10.75
N GLY A 96 -20.38 -1.20 -10.49
CA GLY A 96 -21.36 -0.85 -9.46
C GLY A 96 -20.75 -0.74 -8.07
N PHE A 97 -19.83 -1.65 -7.73
CA PHE A 97 -19.15 -1.65 -6.43
C PHE A 97 -18.19 -0.46 -6.25
N ILE A 98 -17.49 -0.05 -7.31
CA ILE A 98 -16.61 1.13 -7.31
C ILE A 98 -17.44 2.40 -7.16
N TYR A 99 -18.56 2.49 -7.90
CA TYR A 99 -19.47 3.63 -7.80
C TYR A 99 -20.04 3.76 -6.37
N GLN A 100 -20.45 2.64 -5.75
CA GLN A 100 -20.90 2.62 -4.37
C GLN A 100 -19.80 3.07 -3.39
N ASN A 101 -18.57 2.57 -3.54
CA ASN A 101 -17.46 2.97 -2.66
C ASN A 101 -17.12 4.45 -2.77
N HIS A 102 -17.14 5.01 -3.98
CA HIS A 102 -16.90 6.44 -4.18
C HIS A 102 -17.93 7.28 -3.41
N ASN A 103 -19.21 6.92 -3.55
CA ASN A 103 -20.29 7.64 -2.88
C ASN A 103 -20.22 7.51 -1.34
N VAL A 104 -19.84 6.34 -0.82
CA VAL A 104 -19.68 6.12 0.64
C VAL A 104 -18.53 6.95 1.21
N ILE A 105 -17.40 7.04 0.51
CA ILE A 105 -16.25 7.84 0.96
C ILE A 105 -16.60 9.32 0.99
N GLU A 106 -17.34 9.80 0.00
CA GLU A 106 -17.78 11.19 -0.08
C GLU A 106 -18.70 11.56 1.10
N HIS A 107 -19.67 10.71 1.43
CA HIS A 107 -20.53 10.90 2.61
C HIS A 107 -19.74 10.87 3.93
N THR A 108 -18.79 9.95 4.09
CA THR A 108 -17.98 9.83 5.31
C THR A 108 -17.03 11.02 5.50
N PHE A 109 -16.53 11.60 4.40
CA PHE A 109 -15.66 12.77 4.43
C PHE A 109 -16.40 14.05 4.81
N PHE A 110 -17.63 14.24 4.30
CA PHE A 110 -18.47 15.39 4.65
C PHE A 110 -18.88 15.39 6.13
N GLU A 111 -19.26 14.24 6.70
CA GLU A 111 -19.52 14.12 8.14
C GLU A 111 -18.26 14.45 8.98
N GLY A 112 -17.08 14.00 8.54
CA GLY A 112 -15.81 14.31 9.21
C GLY A 112 -15.48 15.81 9.25
N LEU A 113 -15.82 16.56 8.20
CA LEU A 113 -15.63 18.01 8.12
C LEU A 113 -16.60 18.79 9.00
N GLU A 114 -17.85 18.33 9.14
CA GLU A 114 -18.83 18.95 10.05
C GLU A 114 -18.45 18.77 11.53
N LEU A 115 -17.90 17.61 11.89
CA LEU A 115 -17.41 17.37 13.25
C LEU A 115 -16.21 18.24 13.60
N LEU A 116 -15.32 18.51 12.64
CA LEU A 116 -14.19 19.43 12.84
C LEU A 116 -14.65 20.88 12.99
N LYS A 117 -15.67 21.32 12.24
CA LYS A 117 -16.26 22.66 12.43
C LYS A 117 -16.93 22.83 13.79
N THR A 118 -17.63 21.80 14.26
CA THR A 118 -18.33 21.83 15.56
C THR A 118 -17.38 21.74 16.75
N LYS A 119 -16.17 21.19 16.59
CA LYS A 119 -15.14 21.14 17.64
C LYS A 119 -14.26 22.40 17.72
N LEU A 120 -14.32 23.28 16.72
CA LEU A 120 -13.49 24.48 16.59
C LEU A 120 -14.27 25.79 16.86
N VAL A 121 -15.53 25.67 17.32
CA VAL A 121 -16.37 26.75 17.89
C VAL A 121 -16.62 26.40 19.36
#